data_AF-A0A6I3EEK3-F1
#
_entry.id   AF-A0A6I3EEK3-F1
#
_cell.length_a   1.000
_cell.length_b   1.000
_cell.length_c   1.000
_cell.angle_alpha   90.00
_cell.angle_beta   90.00
_cell.angle_gamma   90.00
#
_symmetry.space_group_name_H-M   'P 1'
#
loop_
_entity.id
_entity.type
_entity.pdbx_description
1 polymer ?
#
loop_
_entity_poly.entity_id
_entity_poly.type
_entity_poly.pdbx_seq_one_letter_code
_entity_poly.pdbx_strand_id
1 'polypeptide(L)' 'MLDLIWLIPVLPLAGAGVNLILGRRLGDPKAGWVATLATASSFLVTVLAYFEMLGLPAEERSHVVKMFSWIGVGSL' A
#
# COMPACT_ATOMS: atom_id res chain seq x y z
N MET A 1 -1.32 3.85 -12.34
CA MET A 1 -0.98 3.22 -11.03
C MET A 1 -0.24 4.16 -10.10
N LEU A 2 0.56 5.10 -10.62
CA LEU A 2 1.27 6.09 -9.82
C LEU A 2 0.38 6.93 -8.92
N ASP A 3 -0.83 7.30 -9.35
CA ASP A 3 -1.81 7.99 -8.49
C ASP A 3 -2.37 7.13 -7.34
N LEU A 4 -2.21 5.80 -7.43
CA LEU A 4 -2.73 4.82 -6.49
C LEU A 4 -1.64 4.24 -5.57
N ILE A 5 -0.43 4.80 -5.55
CA ILE A 5 0.69 4.30 -4.72
C ILE A 5 0.39 4.29 -3.22
N TRP A 6 -0.59 5.09 -2.78
CA TRP A 6 -1.07 5.08 -1.41
C TRP A 6 -1.72 3.74 -1.01
N LEU A 7 -2.17 2.92 -1.97
CA LEU A 7 -2.67 1.57 -1.71
C LEU A 7 -1.59 0.62 -1.18
N ILE A 8 -0.32 0.86 -1.53
CA ILE A 8 0.80 -0.01 -1.14
C ILE A 8 0.89 -0.16 0.39
N PRO A 9 0.87 0.92 1.21
CA PRO A 9 0.81 0.79 2.66
C PRO A 9 -0.60 0.52 3.20
N VAL A 10 -1.67 0.94 2.51
CA VAL A 10 -3.04 0.77 3.02
C VAL A 10 -3.52 -0.68 2.95
N LEU A 11 -3.18 -1.42 1.90
CA LEU A 11 -3.62 -2.81 1.74
C LEU A 11 -3.10 -3.73 2.86
N PRO A 12 -1.80 -3.72 3.23
CA PRO A 12 -1.29 -4.53 4.35
C PRO A 12 -1.86 -4.08 5.68
N LEU A 13 -2.04 -2.76 5.89
CA LEU A 13 -2.67 -2.23 7.10
C LEU A 13 -4.14 -2.67 7.22
N ALA A 14 -4.88 -2.70 6.11
CA ALA A 14 -6.24 -3.21 6.08
C ALA A 14 -6.25 -4.72 6.40
N GLY A 15 -5.35 -5.51 5.80
CA GLY A 15 -5.19 -6.93 6.13
C GLY A 15 -4.85 -7.16 7.61
N ALA A 16 -3.95 -6.35 8.17
CA ALA A 16 -3.59 -6.38 9.58
C ALA A 16 -4.80 -6.01 10.47
N GLY A 17 -5.56 -4.97 10.12
CA GLY A 17 -6.77 -4.57 10.84
C GLY A 17 -7.86 -5.64 10.82
N VAL A 18 -8.08 -6.28 9.65
CA VAL A 18 -9.00 -7.42 9.54
C VAL A 18 -8.55 -8.58 10.43
N ASN A 19 -7.26 -8.93 10.43
CA ASN A 19 -6.75 -9.99 11.28
C ASN A 19 -6.78 -9.62 12.77
N LEU A 20 -6.58 -8.36 13.12
CA LEU A 20 -6.68 -7.90 14.50
C LEU A 20 -8.12 -8.06 15.04
N ILE A 21 -9.11 -7.66 14.25
CA ILE A 21 -10.53 -7.65 14.67
C ILE A 21 -11.18 -9.03 14.52
N LEU A 22 -10.92 -9.71 13.40
CA LEU A 22 -11.61 -10.93 12.98
C LEU A 22 -10.71 -12.17 12.93
N GLY A 23 -9.40 -12.04 13.08
CA GLY A 23 -8.45 -13.15 12.92
C GLY A 23 -8.74 -14.34 13.82
N ARG A 24 -9.17 -14.10 15.06
CA ARG A 24 -9.61 -15.17 15.98
C ARG A 24 -10.83 -15.94 15.48
N ARG A 25 -11.76 -15.28 14.78
CA ARG A 25 -12.94 -15.91 14.18
C ARG A 25 -12.62 -16.61 12.87
N LEU A 26 -11.68 -16.06 12.10
CA LEU A 26 -11.22 -16.65 10.84
C LEU A 26 -10.43 -17.94 11.10
N GLY A 27 -9.60 -17.96 12.14
CA GLY A 27 -8.75 -19.09 12.50
C GLY A 27 -7.73 -19.42 11.41
N ASP A 28 -7.00 -20.52 11.63
CA ASP A 28 -6.06 -21.05 10.64
C ASP A 28 -6.77 -21.97 9.64
N PRO A 29 -6.41 -21.91 8.33
CA PRO A 29 -5.37 -21.06 7.73
C PRO A 29 -5.90 -19.71 7.19
N LYS A 30 -7.18 -19.39 7.40
CA LYS A 30 -7.87 -18.27 6.72
C LYS A 30 -7.27 -16.91 7.08
N ALA A 31 -6.94 -16.70 8.36
CA ALA A 31 -6.27 -15.46 8.79
C ALA A 31 -4.91 -15.26 8.10
N GLY A 32 -4.15 -16.35 7.91
CA GLY A 32 -2.92 -16.36 7.12
C GLY A 32 -3.16 -15.95 5.67
N TRP A 33 -4.17 -16.53 5.01
CA TRP A 33 -4.54 -16.15 3.64
C TRP A 33 -4.91 -14.67 3.50
N VAL A 34 -5.62 -14.09 4.48
CA VAL A 34 -5.96 -12.65 4.47
C VAL A 34 -4.68 -11.80 4.48
N ALA A 35 -3.72 -12.10 5.36
CA ALA A 35 -2.46 -11.35 5.43
C ALA A 35 -1.65 -11.50 4.13
N THR A 36 -1.56 -12.72 3.60
CA THR A 36 -0.83 -13.02 2.37
C THR A 36 -1.43 -12.30 1.18
N LEU A 37 -2.76 -12.37 1.00
CA LEU A 37 -3.43 -11.70 -0.11
C LEU A 37 -3.33 -10.18 -0.01
N ALA A 38 -3.47 -9.60 1.19
CA ALA A 38 -3.29 -8.17 1.41
C ALA A 38 -1.88 -7.70 0.99
N THR A 39 -0.85 -8.46 1.37
CA THR A 39 0.55 -8.16 1.01
C THR A 39 0.80 -8.38 -0.48
N ALA A 40 0.27 -9.47 -1.05
CA ALA A 40 0.42 -9.79 -2.47
C ALA A 40 -0.25 -8.76 -3.38
N SER A 41 -1.43 -8.24 -2.99
CA SER A 41 -2.08 -7.14 -3.70
C SER A 41 -1.24 -5.86 -3.68
N SER A 42 -0.56 -5.58 -2.57
CA SER A 42 0.36 -4.43 -2.46
C SER A 42 1.57 -4.59 -3.39
N PHE A 43 2.13 -5.81 -3.45
CA PHE A 43 3.20 -6.14 -4.39
C PHE A 43 2.74 -5.96 -5.85
N LEU A 44 1.53 -6.41 -6.19
CA LEU A 44 0.98 -6.23 -7.53
C LEU A 44 0.84 -4.76 -7.91
N VAL A 45 0.36 -3.91 -6.98
CA VAL A 45 0.30 -2.45 -7.18
C VAL A 45 1.69 -1.88 -7.46
N THR A 46 2.70 -2.29 -6.68
CA THR A 46 4.10 -1.86 -6.88
C THR A 46 4.65 -2.28 -8.25
N VAL A 47 4.43 -3.54 -8.67
CA VAL A 47 4.89 -4.03 -9.98
C VAL A 47 4.26 -3.24 -11.12
N LEU A 48 2.95 -2.99 -11.06
CA LEU A 48 2.27 -2.21 -12.09
C LEU A 48 2.73 -0.75 -12.12
N ALA A 49 2.93 -0.12 -10.95
CA ALA A 49 3.50 1.22 -10.86
C ALA A 49 4.93 1.29 -11.43
N TYR A 50 5.76 0.27 -11.19
CA TYR A 50 7.10 0.18 -11.75
C TYR A 50 7.08 0.13 -13.29
N PHE A 51 6.23 -0.72 -13.88
CA PHE A 51 6.10 -0.77 -15.34
C PHE A 51 5.57 0.53 -15.95
N GLU A 52 4.68 1.23 -15.25
CA GLU A 52 4.24 2.56 -15.66
C GLU A 52 5.40 3.56 -15.66
N MET A 53 6.27 3.57 -14.63
CA MET A 53 7.46 4.42 -14.61
C MET A 53 8.44 4.10 -15.73
N LEU A 54 8.60 2.83 -16.11
CA LEU A 54 9.45 2.47 -17.24
C LEU A 54 8.98 3.08 -18.56
N GLY A 55 7.67 3.32 -18.70
CA GLY A 55 7.07 4.00 -19.85
C GLY A 55 7.30 5.52 -19.88
N LEU A 56 7.76 6.13 -18.78
CA LEU A 56 8.02 7.56 -18.70
C LEU A 56 9.44 7.94 -19.18
N PRO A 57 9.63 9.17 -19.69
CA PRO A 57 10.96 9.76 -19.88
C PRO A 57 11.80 9.70 -18.61
N ALA A 58 13.12 9.61 -18.72
CA ALA A 58 14.01 9.42 -17.57
C ALA A 58 13.84 10.53 -16.51
N GLU A 59 13.58 11.75 -16.96
CA GLU A 59 13.38 12.96 -16.18
C GLU A 59 12.06 12.92 -15.38
N GLU A 60 11.07 12.14 -15.85
CA GLU A 60 9.73 12.03 -15.27
C GLU A 60 9.56 10.77 -14.38
N ARG A 61 10.60 9.94 -14.23
CA ARG A 61 10.60 8.74 -13.37
C ARG A 61 10.73 9.06 -11.88
N SER A 62 10.19 10.18 -11.44
CA SER A 62 10.06 10.56 -10.04
C SER A 62 8.62 10.99 -9.77
N HIS A 63 7.93 10.21 -8.94
CA HIS A 63 6.53 10.48 -8.59
C HIS A 63 6.38 10.50 -7.07
N VAL A 64 6.01 11.66 -6.52
CA VAL A 64 5.86 11.87 -5.08
C VAL A 64 4.43 12.29 -4.79
N VAL A 65 3.73 11.48 -4.00
CA VAL A 65 2.38 11.81 -3.50
C VAL A 65 2.47 12.23 -2.04
N LYS A 66 2.11 13.49 -1.77
CA LYS A 66 1.99 14.00 -0.41
C LYS A 66 0.63 13.61 0.16
N MET A 67 0.60 12.69 1.12
CA MET A 67 -0.68 12.23 1.72
C MET A 67 -1.26 13.26 2.70
N PHE A 68 -0.47 13.68 3.68
CA PHE A 68 -0.87 14.69 4.67
C PHE A 68 0.39 15.31 5.32
N SER A 69 0.21 16.46 5.99
CA SER A 69 1.23 17.02 6.89
C SER A 69 1.04 16.43 8.28
N TRP A 70 2.06 15.79 8.85
CA TRP A 70 1.91 15.06 10.10
C TRP A 70 1.87 15.99 11.33
N ILE A 71 2.93 16.78 11.54
CA ILE A 71 3.04 17.71 12.67
C ILE A 71 3.63 19.01 12.12
N GLY A 72 2.84 20.08 12.09
CA GLY A 72 3.33 21.43 11.79
C GLY A 72 4.04 22.01 13.02
N VAL A 73 5.23 22.56 12.84
CA VAL A 73 5.99 23.20 13.91
C VAL A 73 6.24 24.66 13.52
N GLY A 74 5.60 25.59 14.23
CA GLY A 74 5.66 27.02 13.94
C GLY A 74 4.66 27.47 12.87
N SER A 75 4.92 28.61 12.24
CA SER A 75 4.09 29.17 11.15
C SER A 75 4.52 28.67 9.75
N LEU A 76 5.05 27.44 9.68
CA LEU A 76 5.53 26.79 8.46
C LEU A 76 4.89 25.41 8.30
#